data_AF-A0A1G0INQ6-F1
#
_entry.id   AF-A0A1G0INQ6-F1
#
_cell.length_a   1.000
_cell.length_b   1.000
_cell.length_c   1.000
_cell.angle_alpha   90.00
_cell.angle_beta   90.00
_cell.angle_gamma   90.00
#
_symmetry.space_group_name_H-M   'P 1'
#
loop_
_entity.id
_entity.type
_entity.pdbx_description
1 polymer ?
#
loop_
_entity_poly.entity_id
_entity_poly.type
_entity_poly.pdbx_seq_one_letter_code
_entity_poly.pdbx_strand_id
1 'polypeptide(L)'
;MIWANIKNALLAKLKEERYFDFSPQENSLIAFMLGDSVTFEQQQQEALSLFATPDEFLQFLVFFKEWSLEKKVGLVSYYLQTKSLDEQKNILTKLADMPDLHDELRSIKQFQSIYLTMAAEKGDVEKVHALVQQGADVNAVLGILFSKAKYATLWWLHAHPEVCEKITQAGMSSAVLEGKDKDMTIADVMLTSKKGGQLLQENARLKDFYPQAIAGEPITTYLSEREAEIQSHQSGFFKPFVHPLAKAFLQQVVRGGMKEAEKMLNDNPRMRQVLLTTKAIVRDHAGRKIEGASLQLALGAKDVSIGRHEEMAEMLERYMKELPDGEKEIAIQKAAQFPEGWEQEEETRKRADSAALKEAFRAIGVSINYAEEERAVNAFKAYLARQKEKVVRTGFHFNDQLYPEALEQYDQHYKRFGGWLSQKNRLAMIKVAGEIECYFTANLAQAMCDGVGKVLDNKAKLSRSLLLKDNSAYSFFHPDLGKSHFVFNFYDAAKRGDASYLPSWARVRVQNLCQTKTLSLQKLMPLQYHRRQTPAWCVMM
;
A
#
# COMPACT_ATOMS: atom_id res chain seq x y z
N MET A 1 -4.19 23.58 -43.14
CA MET A 1 -4.66 22.62 -44.17
C MET A 1 -4.81 21.29 -43.46
N ILE A 2 -6.05 20.82 -43.27
CA ILE A 2 -6.33 19.65 -42.41
C ILE A 2 -5.78 18.41 -43.13
N TRP A 3 -4.88 17.65 -42.51
CA TRP A 3 -4.28 16.44 -43.08
C TRP A 3 -5.33 15.46 -43.64
N ALA A 4 -6.55 15.46 -43.05
CA ALA A 4 -7.72 14.76 -43.58
C ALA A 4 -8.00 15.10 -45.05
N ASN A 5 -7.98 16.39 -45.42
CA ASN A 5 -8.27 16.83 -46.79
C ASN A 5 -7.20 16.33 -47.77
N ILE A 6 -5.93 16.27 -47.35
CA ILE A 6 -4.84 15.74 -48.17
C ILE A 6 -5.00 14.23 -48.38
N LYS A 7 -5.29 13.47 -47.31
CA LYS A 7 -5.54 12.02 -47.39
C LYS A 7 -6.76 11.71 -48.28
N ASN A 8 -7.84 12.46 -48.09
CA ASN A 8 -9.07 12.29 -48.89
C ASN A 8 -8.82 12.65 -50.36
N ALA A 9 -8.15 13.76 -50.65
CA ALA A 9 -7.82 14.15 -52.02
C ALA A 9 -6.88 13.14 -52.70
N LEU A 10 -5.91 12.60 -51.96
CA LEU A 10 -5.01 11.56 -52.47
C LEU A 10 -5.79 10.27 -52.78
N LEU A 11 -6.64 9.79 -51.86
CA LEU A 11 -7.45 8.59 -52.08
C LEU A 11 -8.44 8.75 -53.24
N ALA A 12 -9.08 9.91 -53.34
CA ALA A 12 -9.96 10.23 -54.47
C ALA A 12 -9.18 10.20 -55.79
N LYS A 13 -8.00 10.83 -55.84
CA LYS A 13 -7.14 10.86 -57.03
C LYS A 13 -6.64 9.47 -57.43
N LEU A 14 -6.22 8.65 -56.45
CA LEU A 14 -5.81 7.26 -56.69
C LEU A 14 -6.91 6.43 -57.35
N LYS A 15 -8.16 6.66 -56.95
CA LYS A 15 -9.34 5.99 -57.49
C LYS A 15 -9.76 6.53 -58.86
N GLU A 16 -9.86 7.85 -59.01
CA GLU A 16 -10.33 8.52 -60.23
C GLU A 16 -9.36 8.35 -61.41
N GLU A 17 -8.05 8.45 -61.15
CA GLU A 17 -7.01 8.29 -62.17
C GLU A 17 -6.61 6.82 -62.40
N ARG A 18 -7.29 5.87 -61.74
CA ARG A 18 -7.04 4.42 -61.86
C ARG A 18 -5.57 4.02 -61.70
N TYR A 19 -4.90 4.61 -60.72
CA TYR A 19 -3.52 4.21 -60.37
C TYR A 19 -3.47 2.76 -59.87
N PHE A 20 -4.57 2.26 -59.33
CA PHE A 20 -4.74 0.87 -58.88
C PHE A 20 -6.12 0.35 -59.26
N ASP A 21 -6.21 -0.94 -59.59
CA ASP A 21 -7.49 -1.64 -59.76
C ASP A 21 -7.96 -2.18 -58.41
N PHE A 22 -8.86 -1.45 -57.77
CA PHE A 22 -9.42 -1.84 -56.48
C PHE A 22 -10.52 -2.91 -56.65
N SER A 23 -10.52 -3.91 -55.78
CA SER A 23 -11.63 -4.85 -55.63
C SER A 23 -12.94 -4.14 -55.24
N PRO A 24 -14.11 -4.78 -55.41
CA PRO A 24 -15.38 -4.22 -54.93
C PRO A 24 -15.38 -3.86 -53.44
N GLN A 25 -14.73 -4.68 -52.62
CA GLN A 25 -14.59 -4.46 -51.17
C GLN A 25 -13.72 -3.25 -50.87
N GLU A 26 -12.57 -3.11 -51.52
CA GLU A 26 -11.68 -1.95 -51.36
C GLU A 26 -12.36 -0.67 -51.84
N ASN A 27 -13.07 -0.71 -52.97
CA ASN A 27 -13.85 0.42 -53.46
C ASN A 27 -14.93 0.87 -52.47
N SER A 28 -15.57 -0.09 -51.78
CA SER A 28 -16.56 0.19 -50.75
C SER A 28 -15.94 0.81 -49.50
N LEU A 29 -14.77 0.31 -49.05
CA LEU A 29 -14.03 0.92 -47.94
C LEU A 29 -13.58 2.35 -48.30
N ILE A 30 -13.06 2.55 -49.50
CA ILE A 30 -12.63 3.88 -49.98
C ILE A 30 -13.81 4.85 -50.05
N ALA A 31 -14.97 4.41 -50.54
CA ALA A 31 -16.17 5.23 -50.56
C ALA A 31 -16.57 5.67 -49.14
N PHE A 32 -16.52 4.76 -48.17
CA PHE A 32 -16.76 5.10 -46.76
C PHE A 32 -15.71 6.08 -46.20
N MET A 33 -14.42 5.86 -46.54
CA MET A 33 -13.34 6.75 -46.10
C MET A 33 -13.54 8.19 -46.56
N LEU A 34 -13.98 8.37 -47.81
CA LEU A 34 -14.18 9.66 -48.46
C LEU A 34 -15.52 10.33 -48.10
N GLY A 35 -16.53 9.55 -47.70
CA GLY A 35 -17.84 10.09 -47.32
C GLY A 35 -17.88 10.65 -45.90
N ASP A 36 -18.82 11.57 -45.62
CA ASP A 36 -19.08 12.08 -44.27
C ASP A 36 -20.05 11.21 -43.47
N SER A 37 -20.49 10.08 -44.04
CA SER A 37 -21.41 9.16 -43.38
C SER A 37 -20.80 8.58 -42.09
N VAL A 38 -21.56 8.67 -41.01
CA VAL A 38 -21.30 7.99 -39.73
C VAL A 38 -21.96 6.61 -39.66
N THR A 39 -22.83 6.28 -40.62
CA THR A 39 -23.53 5.00 -40.69
C THR A 39 -22.87 4.05 -41.68
N PHE A 40 -22.60 2.83 -41.23
CA PHE A 40 -22.14 1.73 -42.06
C PHE A 40 -23.31 0.99 -42.69
N GLU A 41 -23.28 0.83 -44.01
CA GLU A 41 -24.26 0.04 -44.74
C GLU A 41 -23.84 -1.43 -44.83
N GLN A 42 -24.82 -2.33 -44.97
CA GLN A 42 -24.57 -3.77 -45.05
C GLN A 42 -23.62 -4.17 -46.19
N GLN A 43 -23.63 -3.42 -47.30
CA GLN A 43 -22.71 -3.62 -48.44
C GLN A 43 -21.25 -3.32 -48.09
N GLN A 44 -21.00 -2.55 -47.03
CA GLN A 44 -19.66 -2.20 -46.56
C GLN A 44 -19.13 -3.23 -45.54
N GLN A 45 -19.91 -4.25 -45.17
CA GLN A 45 -19.49 -5.29 -44.23
C GLN A 45 -18.37 -6.16 -44.80
N GLU A 46 -18.45 -6.51 -46.09
CA GLU A 46 -17.38 -7.24 -46.77
C GLU A 46 -16.07 -6.43 -46.80
N ALA A 47 -16.17 -5.11 -46.84
CA ALA A 47 -15.01 -4.23 -46.85
C ALA A 47 -14.19 -4.31 -45.55
N LEU A 48 -14.83 -4.63 -44.42
CA LEU A 48 -14.15 -4.81 -43.13
C LEU A 48 -13.42 -6.15 -43.01
N SER A 49 -13.70 -7.11 -43.90
CA SER A 49 -12.94 -8.36 -43.98
C SER A 49 -11.52 -8.15 -44.52
N LEU A 50 -11.23 -7.00 -45.11
CA LEU A 50 -9.89 -6.62 -45.58
C LEU A 50 -8.89 -6.43 -44.44
N PHE A 51 -9.36 -6.20 -43.21
CA PHE A 51 -8.50 -6.19 -42.03
C PHE A 51 -8.27 -7.62 -41.55
N ALA A 52 -7.13 -8.19 -41.94
CA ALA A 52 -6.76 -9.56 -41.61
C ALA A 52 -6.44 -9.72 -40.11
N THR A 53 -6.02 -8.65 -39.45
CA THR A 53 -5.73 -8.64 -38.01
C THR A 53 -6.36 -7.44 -37.28
N PRO A 54 -6.60 -7.56 -35.97
CA PRO A 54 -6.97 -6.42 -35.13
C PRO A 54 -5.98 -5.25 -35.21
N ASP A 55 -4.68 -5.54 -35.38
CA ASP A 55 -3.64 -4.50 -35.42
C ASP A 55 -3.70 -3.67 -36.70
N GLU A 56 -4.02 -4.29 -37.84
CA GLU A 56 -4.27 -3.56 -39.09
C GLU A 56 -5.46 -2.61 -38.96
N PHE A 57 -6.55 -3.06 -38.32
CA PHE A 57 -7.71 -2.21 -38.06
C PHE A 57 -7.37 -1.04 -37.13
N LEU A 58 -6.56 -1.26 -36.09
CA LEU A 58 -6.12 -0.19 -35.19
C LEU A 58 -5.19 0.80 -35.90
N GLN A 59 -4.25 0.31 -36.71
CA GLN A 59 -3.39 1.17 -37.53
C GLN A 59 -4.20 2.01 -38.50
N PHE A 60 -5.28 1.46 -39.06
CA PHE A 60 -6.21 2.20 -39.88
C PHE A 60 -6.87 3.36 -39.11
N LEU A 61 -7.34 3.12 -37.87
CA LEU A 61 -7.89 4.18 -37.01
C LEU A 61 -6.84 5.25 -36.66
N VAL A 62 -5.58 4.86 -36.43
CA VAL A 62 -4.45 5.80 -36.22
C VAL A 62 -4.20 6.62 -37.49
N PHE A 63 -4.21 5.97 -38.65
CA PHE A 63 -3.98 6.62 -39.93
C PHE A 63 -5.06 7.69 -40.18
N PHE A 64 -6.31 7.45 -39.80
CA PHE A 64 -7.40 8.43 -39.86
C PHE A 64 -7.71 9.09 -38.51
N LYS A 65 -6.67 9.45 -37.75
CA LYS A 65 -6.83 10.14 -36.45
C LYS A 65 -7.65 11.43 -36.53
N GLU A 66 -7.71 12.07 -37.70
CA GLU A 66 -8.45 13.33 -37.90
C GLU A 66 -9.97 13.13 -38.07
N TRP A 67 -10.47 11.89 -38.20
CA TRP A 67 -11.91 11.64 -38.23
C TRP A 67 -12.59 12.03 -36.93
N SER A 68 -13.87 12.46 -37.05
CA SER A 68 -14.72 12.73 -35.89
C SER A 68 -14.82 11.48 -35.00
N LEU A 69 -15.00 11.72 -33.70
CA LEU A 69 -15.18 10.67 -32.72
C LEU A 69 -16.38 9.78 -33.09
N GLU A 70 -17.49 10.39 -33.49
CA GLU A 70 -18.71 9.72 -33.95
C GLU A 70 -18.44 8.75 -35.11
N LYS A 71 -17.66 9.17 -36.12
CA LYS A 71 -17.33 8.31 -37.26
C LYS A 71 -16.47 7.11 -36.84
N LYS A 72 -15.49 7.33 -35.96
CA LYS A 72 -14.65 6.24 -35.41
C LYS A 72 -15.48 5.27 -34.57
N VAL A 73 -16.37 5.79 -33.73
CA VAL A 73 -17.28 4.99 -32.91
C VAL A 73 -18.20 4.14 -33.79
N GLY A 74 -18.79 4.72 -34.83
CA GLY A 74 -19.62 3.99 -35.79
C GLY A 74 -18.86 2.85 -36.46
N LEU A 75 -17.65 3.13 -36.96
CA LEU A 75 -16.79 2.11 -37.59
C LEU A 75 -16.41 0.98 -36.61
N VAL A 76 -15.92 1.32 -35.41
CA VAL A 76 -15.53 0.32 -34.41
C VAL A 76 -16.74 -0.51 -33.99
N SER A 77 -17.88 0.13 -33.76
CA SER A 77 -19.09 -0.57 -33.35
C SER A 77 -19.51 -1.60 -34.38
N TYR A 78 -19.46 -1.21 -35.65
CA TYR A 78 -19.80 -2.08 -36.76
C TYR A 78 -18.76 -3.21 -36.97
N TYR A 79 -17.47 -2.89 -36.85
CA TYR A 79 -16.39 -3.89 -36.92
C TYR A 79 -16.55 -4.97 -35.85
N LEU A 80 -16.83 -4.57 -34.61
CA LEU A 80 -17.00 -5.49 -33.48
C LEU A 80 -18.21 -6.42 -33.61
N GLN A 81 -19.29 -5.98 -34.27
CA GLN A 81 -20.51 -6.80 -34.45
C GLN A 81 -20.25 -8.12 -35.19
N THR A 82 -19.19 -8.18 -36.00
CA THR A 82 -18.83 -9.36 -36.79
C THR A 82 -17.83 -10.29 -36.10
N LYS A 83 -17.34 -9.91 -34.92
CA LYS A 83 -16.24 -10.60 -34.23
C LYS A 83 -16.75 -11.49 -33.10
N SER A 84 -16.00 -12.54 -32.79
CA SER A 84 -16.24 -13.35 -31.59
C SER A 84 -16.04 -12.51 -30.32
N LEU A 85 -16.62 -12.94 -29.19
CA LEU A 85 -16.51 -12.21 -27.93
C LEU A 85 -15.04 -12.00 -27.49
N ASP A 86 -14.18 -13.01 -27.68
CA ASP A 86 -12.76 -12.92 -27.32
C ASP A 86 -12.00 -11.94 -28.22
N GLU A 87 -12.31 -11.90 -29.51
CA GLU A 87 -11.77 -10.88 -30.42
C GLU A 87 -12.27 -9.49 -30.04
N GLN A 88 -13.55 -9.34 -29.70
CA GLN A 88 -14.09 -8.05 -29.25
C GLN A 88 -13.36 -7.57 -27.98
N LYS A 89 -13.15 -8.44 -26.99
CA LYS A 89 -12.37 -8.12 -25.77
C LYS A 89 -10.94 -7.71 -26.12
N ASN A 90 -10.27 -8.44 -27.03
CA ASN A 90 -8.91 -8.13 -27.47
C ASN A 90 -8.83 -6.74 -28.13
N ILE A 91 -9.73 -6.45 -29.07
CA ILE A 91 -9.80 -5.16 -29.77
C ILE A 91 -10.08 -4.02 -28.77
N LEU A 92 -11.11 -4.17 -27.92
CA LEU A 92 -11.46 -3.15 -26.93
C LEU A 92 -10.34 -2.91 -25.90
N THR A 93 -9.57 -3.95 -25.56
CA THR A 93 -8.39 -3.81 -24.70
C THR A 93 -7.31 -2.95 -25.37
N LYS A 94 -7.01 -3.22 -26.64
CA LYS A 94 -6.01 -2.46 -27.39
C LYS A 94 -6.45 -1.02 -27.68
N LEU A 95 -7.76 -0.79 -27.84
CA LEU A 95 -8.32 0.56 -27.99
C LEU A 95 -8.11 1.45 -26.75
N ALA A 96 -7.70 0.91 -25.60
CA ALA A 96 -7.33 1.73 -24.44
C ALA A 96 -6.18 2.73 -24.73
N ASP A 97 -5.38 2.49 -25.77
CA ASP A 97 -4.36 3.43 -26.26
C ASP A 97 -4.94 4.65 -26.99
N MET A 98 -6.26 4.67 -27.23
CA MET A 98 -7.04 5.77 -27.80
C MET A 98 -8.15 6.21 -26.81
N PRO A 99 -7.82 6.98 -25.76
CA PRO A 99 -8.68 7.17 -24.59
C PRO A 99 -10.06 7.75 -24.94
N ASP A 100 -10.13 8.80 -25.78
CA ASP A 100 -11.41 9.43 -26.15
C ASP A 100 -12.37 8.45 -26.83
N LEU A 101 -11.83 7.62 -27.74
CA LEU A 101 -12.60 6.59 -28.45
C LEU A 101 -13.03 5.47 -27.50
N HIS A 102 -12.13 5.06 -26.62
CA HIS A 102 -12.39 4.00 -25.67
C HIS A 102 -13.46 4.39 -24.63
N ASP A 103 -13.44 5.63 -24.14
CA ASP A 103 -14.44 6.12 -23.19
C ASP A 103 -15.81 6.31 -23.82
N GLU A 104 -15.88 6.74 -25.08
CA GLU A 104 -17.13 6.83 -25.83
C GLU A 104 -17.73 5.42 -26.07
N LEU A 105 -16.91 4.46 -26.51
CA LEU A 105 -17.34 3.07 -26.70
C LEU A 105 -17.81 2.41 -25.39
N ARG A 106 -17.20 2.75 -24.25
CA ARG A 106 -17.62 2.26 -22.92
C ARG A 106 -19.02 2.74 -22.54
N SER A 107 -19.41 3.92 -23.01
CA SER A 107 -20.72 4.52 -22.73
C SER A 107 -21.85 3.89 -23.57
N ILE A 108 -21.51 3.12 -24.61
CA ILE A 108 -22.48 2.44 -25.46
C ILE A 108 -22.97 1.17 -24.78
N LYS A 109 -24.30 1.10 -24.58
CA LYS A 109 -24.99 -0.03 -23.90
C LYS A 109 -24.61 -1.40 -24.45
N GLN A 110 -24.37 -1.51 -25.77
CA GLN A 110 -23.98 -2.76 -26.43
C GLN A 110 -22.65 -3.33 -25.88
N PHE A 111 -21.70 -2.48 -25.51
CA PHE A 111 -20.36 -2.91 -25.07
C PHE A 111 -20.21 -2.98 -23.55
N GLN A 112 -21.15 -2.43 -22.78
CA GLN A 112 -21.09 -2.41 -21.31
C GLN A 112 -20.90 -3.82 -20.71
N SER A 113 -21.56 -4.85 -21.25
CA SER A 113 -21.41 -6.24 -20.77
C SER A 113 -20.00 -6.80 -20.98
N ILE A 114 -19.34 -6.42 -22.08
CA ILE A 114 -17.97 -6.85 -22.41
C ILE A 114 -16.99 -6.17 -21.47
N TYR A 115 -17.11 -4.85 -21.30
CA TYR A 115 -16.30 -4.09 -20.35
C TYR A 115 -16.46 -4.59 -18.91
N LEU A 116 -17.69 -4.90 -18.50
CA LEU A 116 -17.99 -5.44 -17.18
C LEU A 116 -17.30 -6.79 -16.98
N THR A 117 -17.39 -7.67 -17.98
CA THR A 117 -16.73 -8.99 -17.95
C THR A 117 -15.21 -8.86 -17.85
N MET A 118 -14.60 -7.98 -18.65
CA MET A 118 -13.15 -7.72 -18.61
C MET A 118 -12.68 -7.17 -17.26
N ALA A 119 -13.46 -6.28 -16.63
CA ALA A 119 -13.16 -5.76 -15.31
C ALA A 119 -13.25 -6.85 -14.23
N ALA A 120 -14.29 -7.70 -14.31
CA ALA A 120 -14.47 -8.82 -13.39
C ALA A 120 -13.37 -9.88 -13.53
N GLU A 121 -12.95 -10.22 -14.75
CA GLU A 121 -11.85 -11.16 -15.02
C GLU A 121 -10.51 -10.69 -14.43
N LYS A 122 -10.29 -9.37 -14.39
CA LYS A 122 -9.13 -8.73 -13.75
C LYS A 122 -9.27 -8.59 -12.23
N GLY A 123 -10.43 -8.90 -11.66
CA GLY A 123 -10.73 -8.69 -10.24
C GLY A 123 -10.80 -7.20 -9.84
N ASP A 124 -11.03 -6.30 -10.79
CA ASP A 124 -11.06 -4.86 -10.57
C ASP A 124 -12.46 -4.40 -10.13
N VAL A 125 -12.74 -4.57 -8.84
CA VAL A 125 -14.07 -4.36 -8.26
C VAL A 125 -14.53 -2.89 -8.36
N GLU A 126 -13.61 -1.92 -8.33
CA GLU A 126 -13.93 -0.50 -8.50
C GLU A 126 -14.41 -0.18 -9.92
N LYS A 127 -13.78 -0.76 -10.95
CA LYS A 127 -14.26 -0.60 -12.33
C LYS A 127 -15.59 -1.30 -12.57
N VAL A 128 -15.78 -2.48 -11.99
CA VAL A 128 -17.08 -3.15 -12.01
C VAL A 128 -18.15 -2.27 -11.38
N HIS A 129 -17.87 -1.67 -10.23
CA HIS A 129 -18.78 -0.75 -9.57
C HIS A 129 -19.15 0.45 -10.47
N ALA A 130 -18.16 1.11 -11.09
CA ALA A 130 -18.41 2.22 -12.00
C ALA A 130 -19.35 1.83 -13.17
N LEU A 131 -19.14 0.65 -13.75
CA LEU A 131 -19.99 0.13 -14.84
C LEU A 131 -21.40 -0.23 -14.36
N VAL A 132 -21.54 -0.80 -13.16
CA VAL A 132 -22.84 -1.10 -12.54
C VAL A 132 -23.61 0.19 -12.20
N GLN A 133 -22.92 1.28 -11.85
CA GLN A 133 -23.53 2.61 -11.70
C GLN A 133 -24.05 3.16 -13.03
N GLN A 134 -23.40 2.83 -14.14
CA GLN A 134 -23.83 3.19 -15.50
C GLN A 134 -24.93 2.28 -16.08
N GLY A 135 -25.47 1.36 -15.27
CA GLY A 135 -26.59 0.48 -15.64
C GLY A 135 -26.19 -0.92 -16.10
N ALA A 136 -24.91 -1.29 -16.03
CA ALA A 136 -24.48 -2.65 -16.33
C ALA A 136 -25.03 -3.65 -15.29
N ASP A 137 -25.39 -4.85 -15.75
CA ASP A 137 -25.97 -5.89 -14.89
C ASP A 137 -24.90 -6.65 -14.12
N VAL A 138 -24.80 -6.41 -12.81
CA VAL A 138 -23.86 -7.09 -11.92
C VAL A 138 -24.03 -8.61 -11.91
N ASN A 139 -25.25 -9.11 -12.10
CA ASN A 139 -25.57 -10.53 -11.99
C ASN A 139 -24.81 -11.37 -13.03
N ALA A 140 -24.52 -10.79 -14.19
CA ALA A 140 -23.79 -11.46 -15.27
C ALA A 140 -22.33 -11.79 -14.90
N VAL A 141 -21.75 -11.12 -13.90
CA VAL A 141 -20.33 -11.25 -13.55
C VAL A 141 -20.07 -11.66 -12.10
N LEU A 142 -21.11 -11.86 -11.29
CA LEU A 142 -20.93 -12.24 -9.88
C LEU A 142 -20.10 -13.54 -9.75
N GLY A 143 -20.36 -14.56 -10.58
CA GLY A 143 -19.61 -15.82 -10.55
C GLY A 143 -18.11 -15.63 -10.83
N ILE A 144 -17.77 -14.77 -11.81
CA ILE A 144 -16.40 -14.39 -12.13
C ILE A 144 -15.76 -13.64 -10.94
N LEU A 145 -16.47 -12.66 -10.37
CA LEU A 145 -15.99 -11.87 -9.23
C LEU A 145 -15.72 -12.72 -7.99
N PHE A 146 -16.59 -13.67 -7.69
CA PHE A 146 -16.37 -14.61 -6.58
C PHE A 146 -15.23 -15.59 -6.88
N SER A 147 -14.94 -15.86 -8.15
CA SER A 147 -13.80 -16.70 -8.56
C SER A 147 -12.46 -15.96 -8.44
N LYS A 148 -12.39 -14.72 -8.97
CA LYS A 148 -11.15 -13.95 -9.08
C LYS A 148 -10.85 -13.12 -7.83
N ALA A 149 -11.87 -12.64 -7.14
CA ALA A 149 -11.73 -11.61 -6.11
C ALA A 149 -12.71 -11.78 -4.93
N LYS A 150 -13.09 -13.03 -4.57
CA LYS A 150 -14.12 -13.37 -3.55
C LYS A 150 -14.23 -12.38 -2.38
N TYR A 151 -13.12 -12.18 -1.66
CA TYR A 151 -13.12 -11.37 -0.45
C TYR A 151 -13.29 -9.88 -0.75
N ALA A 152 -12.66 -9.36 -1.81
CA ALA A 152 -12.86 -7.98 -2.22
C ALA A 152 -14.31 -7.74 -2.63
N THR A 153 -14.91 -8.68 -3.37
CA THR A 153 -16.33 -8.65 -3.78
C THR A 153 -17.27 -8.62 -2.56
N LEU A 154 -17.07 -9.49 -1.56
CA LEU A 154 -17.90 -9.51 -0.35
C LEU A 154 -17.83 -8.19 0.44
N TRP A 155 -16.65 -7.56 0.52
CA TRP A 155 -16.50 -6.26 1.18
C TRP A 155 -17.09 -5.12 0.38
N TRP A 156 -16.93 -5.16 -0.94
CA TRP A 156 -17.55 -4.20 -1.83
C TRP A 156 -19.07 -4.25 -1.72
N LEU A 157 -19.69 -5.44 -1.76
CA LEU A 157 -21.14 -5.59 -1.58
C LEU A 157 -21.61 -5.04 -0.22
N HIS A 158 -20.82 -5.24 0.84
CA HIS A 158 -21.11 -4.67 2.15
C HIS A 158 -20.97 -3.14 2.19
N ALA A 159 -19.97 -2.58 1.50
CA ALA A 159 -19.75 -1.14 1.44
C ALA A 159 -20.75 -0.43 0.51
N HIS A 160 -21.40 -1.17 -0.39
CA HIS A 160 -22.32 -0.67 -1.41
C HIS A 160 -23.68 -1.38 -1.37
N PRO A 161 -24.53 -1.09 -0.37
CA PRO A 161 -25.86 -1.70 -0.26
C PRO A 161 -26.73 -1.52 -1.52
N GLU A 162 -26.56 -0.41 -2.25
CA GLU A 162 -27.23 -0.12 -3.51
C GLU A 162 -26.92 -1.13 -4.62
N VAL A 163 -25.76 -1.79 -4.56
CA VAL A 163 -25.41 -2.88 -5.47
C VAL A 163 -26.10 -4.17 -5.05
N CYS A 164 -26.23 -4.43 -3.75
CA CYS A 164 -26.99 -5.57 -3.24
C CYS A 164 -28.46 -5.51 -3.70
N GLU A 165 -29.03 -4.31 -3.84
CA GLU A 165 -30.37 -4.12 -4.40
C GLU A 165 -30.48 -4.46 -5.90
N LYS A 166 -29.37 -4.61 -6.61
CA LYS A 166 -29.36 -5.05 -8.02
C LYS A 166 -29.14 -6.56 -8.15
N ILE A 167 -28.79 -7.24 -7.07
CA ILE A 167 -28.63 -8.70 -7.06
C ILE A 167 -30.01 -9.37 -7.15
N THR A 168 -30.07 -10.42 -7.96
CA THR A 168 -31.26 -11.23 -8.25
C THR A 168 -31.05 -12.68 -7.84
N GLN A 169 -32.13 -13.46 -7.80
CA GLN A 169 -32.06 -14.91 -7.59
C GLN A 169 -31.10 -15.58 -8.58
N ALA A 170 -31.15 -15.20 -9.86
CA ALA A 170 -30.28 -15.76 -10.89
C ALA A 170 -28.80 -15.47 -10.62
N GLY A 171 -28.49 -14.26 -10.15
CA GLY A 171 -27.14 -13.90 -9.71
C GLY A 171 -26.67 -14.72 -8.51
N MET A 172 -27.54 -14.92 -7.51
CA MET A 172 -27.24 -15.72 -6.32
C MET A 172 -27.05 -17.21 -6.65
N SER A 173 -27.81 -17.73 -7.61
CA SER A 173 -27.69 -19.11 -8.10
C SER A 173 -26.55 -19.32 -9.10
N SER A 174 -25.84 -18.26 -9.50
CA SER A 174 -24.70 -18.39 -10.41
C SER A 174 -23.57 -19.17 -9.76
N ALA A 175 -22.92 -20.04 -10.52
CA ALA A 175 -21.79 -20.83 -10.05
C ALA A 175 -20.50 -20.02 -10.04
N VAL A 176 -19.64 -20.29 -9.06
CA VAL A 176 -18.25 -19.86 -9.06
C VAL A 176 -17.49 -20.71 -10.07
N LEU A 177 -16.80 -20.06 -11.01
CA LEU A 177 -16.20 -20.69 -12.19
C LEU A 177 -14.81 -21.29 -11.91
N GLU A 178 -14.08 -20.71 -10.95
CA GLU A 178 -12.71 -21.12 -10.63
C GLU A 178 -12.40 -21.00 -9.13
N GLY A 179 -11.33 -21.67 -8.68
CA GLY A 179 -10.80 -21.55 -7.33
C GLY A 179 -11.35 -22.58 -6.34
N LYS A 180 -11.17 -22.32 -5.04
CA LYS A 180 -11.52 -23.26 -3.95
C LYS A 180 -13.03 -23.53 -3.90
N ASP A 181 -13.83 -22.54 -4.25
CA ASP A 181 -15.30 -22.61 -4.16
C ASP A 181 -15.91 -22.91 -5.54
N LYS A 182 -15.12 -23.43 -6.49
CA LYS A 182 -15.60 -23.77 -7.83
C LYS A 182 -16.83 -24.69 -7.75
N ASP A 183 -17.79 -24.46 -8.66
CA ASP A 183 -19.07 -25.16 -8.78
C ASP A 183 -20.04 -24.90 -7.61
N MET A 184 -19.63 -24.20 -6.54
CA MET A 184 -20.54 -23.69 -5.53
C MET A 184 -21.35 -22.52 -6.08
N THR A 185 -22.62 -22.40 -5.66
CA THR A 185 -23.39 -21.20 -5.97
C THR A 185 -22.90 -20.02 -5.13
N ILE A 186 -23.13 -18.81 -5.60
CA ILE A 186 -22.80 -17.60 -4.83
C ILE A 186 -23.57 -17.55 -3.52
N ALA A 187 -24.81 -18.04 -3.52
CA ALA A 187 -25.60 -18.23 -2.31
C ALA A 187 -24.88 -19.13 -1.29
N ASP A 188 -24.37 -20.28 -1.71
CA ASP A 188 -23.64 -21.20 -0.83
C ASP A 188 -22.35 -20.57 -0.31
N VAL A 189 -21.63 -19.85 -1.17
CA VAL A 189 -20.39 -19.16 -0.79
C VAL A 189 -20.67 -18.03 0.21
N MET A 190 -21.76 -17.29 0.04
CA MET A 190 -22.18 -16.27 1.02
C MET A 190 -22.55 -16.92 2.36
N LEU A 191 -23.31 -18.02 2.36
CA LEU A 191 -23.73 -18.72 3.58
C LEU A 191 -22.55 -19.36 4.33
N THR A 192 -21.61 -19.93 3.60
CA THR A 192 -20.45 -20.65 4.17
C THR A 192 -19.29 -19.72 4.55
N SER A 193 -19.25 -18.50 4.03
CA SER A 193 -18.24 -17.51 4.38
C SER A 193 -18.69 -16.58 5.50
N LYS A 194 -17.78 -16.23 6.42
CA LYS A 194 -18.11 -15.37 7.57
C LYS A 194 -18.65 -13.99 7.15
N LYS A 195 -18.00 -13.34 6.19
CA LYS A 195 -18.43 -12.01 5.70
C LYS A 195 -19.71 -12.08 4.88
N GLY A 196 -19.92 -13.16 4.11
CA GLY A 196 -21.19 -13.40 3.44
C GLY A 196 -22.32 -13.60 4.45
N GLY A 197 -22.10 -14.39 5.51
CA GLY A 197 -23.06 -14.56 6.60
C GLY A 197 -23.44 -13.25 7.27
N GLN A 198 -22.45 -12.38 7.54
CA GLN A 198 -22.69 -11.03 8.04
C GLN A 198 -23.54 -10.19 7.04
N LEU A 199 -23.18 -10.20 5.75
CA LEU A 199 -23.91 -9.46 4.72
C LEU A 199 -25.37 -9.93 4.63
N LEU A 200 -25.61 -11.24 4.72
CA LEU A 200 -26.96 -11.81 4.78
C LEU A 200 -27.70 -11.31 6.02
N GLN A 201 -27.05 -11.30 7.18
CA GLN A 201 -27.67 -10.78 8.41
C GLN A 201 -28.13 -9.33 8.27
N GLU A 202 -27.29 -8.48 7.69
CA GLU A 202 -27.53 -7.05 7.52
C GLU A 202 -28.47 -6.72 6.36
N ASN A 203 -28.64 -7.64 5.39
CA ASN A 203 -29.46 -7.41 4.21
C ASN A 203 -30.61 -8.43 4.08
N ALA A 204 -31.81 -8.03 4.52
CA ALA A 204 -33.01 -8.88 4.51
C ALA A 204 -33.34 -9.43 3.12
N ARG A 205 -33.20 -8.60 2.07
CA ARG A 205 -33.51 -9.01 0.70
C ARG A 205 -32.60 -10.13 0.19
N LEU A 206 -31.31 -10.10 0.54
CA LEU A 206 -30.39 -11.17 0.15
C LEU A 206 -30.76 -12.50 0.85
N LYS A 207 -31.33 -12.45 2.07
CA LYS A 207 -31.84 -13.65 2.76
C LYS A 207 -33.04 -14.25 2.04
N ASP A 208 -33.91 -13.43 1.45
CA ASP A 208 -35.12 -13.90 0.75
C ASP A 208 -34.81 -14.80 -0.46
N PHE A 209 -33.57 -14.77 -0.95
CA PHE A 209 -33.09 -15.65 -2.04
C PHE A 209 -32.78 -17.09 -1.60
N TYR A 210 -32.85 -17.37 -0.30
CA TYR A 210 -32.59 -18.70 0.26
C TYR A 210 -33.88 -19.44 0.61
N PRO A 211 -33.89 -20.78 0.51
CA PRO A 211 -34.99 -21.57 1.06
C PRO A 211 -35.06 -21.39 2.58
N GLN A 212 -36.28 -21.45 3.13
CA GLN A 212 -36.50 -21.29 4.57
C GLN A 212 -35.77 -22.35 5.42
N ALA A 213 -35.46 -23.51 4.83
CA ALA A 213 -34.63 -24.55 5.42
C ALA A 213 -33.58 -25.08 4.42
N ILE A 214 -32.38 -25.37 4.92
CA ILE A 214 -31.25 -25.97 4.20
C ILE A 214 -30.89 -27.26 4.94
N ALA A 215 -30.85 -28.40 4.23
CA ALA A 215 -30.59 -29.71 4.81
C ALA A 215 -31.50 -30.09 6.01
N GLY A 216 -32.74 -29.58 6.04
CA GLY A 216 -33.72 -29.82 7.11
C GLY A 216 -33.64 -28.84 8.29
N GLU A 217 -32.62 -27.99 8.33
CA GLU A 217 -32.45 -26.97 9.37
C GLU A 217 -32.88 -25.58 8.86
N PRO A 218 -33.60 -24.77 9.66
CA PRO A 218 -33.95 -23.40 9.28
C PRO A 218 -32.71 -22.56 8.94
N ILE A 219 -32.78 -21.69 7.93
CA ILE A 219 -31.66 -20.78 7.60
C ILE A 219 -31.26 -19.89 8.79
N THR A 220 -32.23 -19.55 9.64
CA THR A 220 -31.99 -18.80 10.89
C THR A 220 -31.04 -19.53 11.83
N THR A 221 -31.06 -20.88 11.87
CA THR A 221 -30.13 -21.69 12.65
C THR A 221 -28.71 -21.44 12.16
N TYR A 222 -28.45 -21.62 10.86
CA TYR A 222 -27.13 -21.35 10.26
C TYR A 222 -26.66 -19.91 10.48
N LEU A 223 -27.55 -18.92 10.30
CA LEU A 223 -27.19 -17.52 10.52
C LEU A 223 -26.91 -17.22 12.00
N SER A 224 -27.65 -17.82 12.94
CA SER A 224 -27.43 -17.66 14.38
C SER A 224 -26.15 -18.34 14.87
N GLU A 225 -25.81 -19.52 14.32
CA GLU A 225 -24.53 -20.19 14.57
C GLU A 225 -23.36 -19.33 14.07
N ARG A 226 -23.51 -18.70 12.90
CA ARG A 226 -22.52 -17.76 12.38
C ARG A 226 -22.44 -16.49 13.20
N GLU A 227 -23.55 -15.99 13.73
CA GLU A 227 -23.55 -14.85 14.65
C GLU A 227 -22.82 -15.20 15.95
N ALA A 228 -23.13 -16.34 16.55
CA ALA A 228 -22.46 -16.85 17.74
C ALA A 228 -20.97 -17.12 17.46
N GLU A 229 -20.62 -17.58 16.26
CA GLU A 229 -19.23 -17.67 15.81
C GLU A 229 -18.60 -16.29 15.71
N ILE A 230 -19.21 -15.30 15.05
CA ILE A 230 -18.68 -13.94 14.94
C ILE A 230 -18.50 -13.29 16.33
N GLN A 231 -19.48 -13.43 17.22
CA GLN A 231 -19.47 -12.88 18.57
C GLN A 231 -18.45 -13.59 19.49
N SER A 232 -18.38 -14.92 19.46
CA SER A 232 -17.37 -15.68 20.22
C SER A 232 -15.93 -15.44 19.71
N HIS A 233 -15.78 -15.11 18.43
CA HIS A 233 -14.49 -14.82 17.81
C HIS A 233 -14.03 -13.35 17.95
N GLN A 234 -14.90 -12.43 18.39
CA GLN A 234 -14.45 -11.11 18.85
C GLN A 234 -13.57 -11.20 20.11
N SER A 235 -13.66 -12.31 20.87
CA SER A 235 -12.83 -12.60 22.04
C SER A 235 -11.62 -13.51 21.77
N GLY A 236 -11.45 -14.10 20.59
CA GLY A 236 -10.33 -15.02 20.38
C GLY A 236 -10.15 -15.56 18.95
N PHE A 237 -8.91 -15.41 18.46
CA PHE A 237 -8.26 -16.28 17.48
C PHE A 237 -8.48 -16.13 15.95
N PHE A 238 -9.29 -15.21 15.44
CA PHE A 238 -9.16 -14.76 14.03
C PHE A 238 -9.14 -13.23 13.94
N LYS A 239 -8.06 -12.69 13.36
CA LYS A 239 -7.94 -11.24 13.09
C LYS A 239 -9.00 -10.83 12.07
N PRO A 240 -9.70 -9.70 12.25
CA PRO A 240 -10.61 -9.20 11.22
C PRO A 240 -9.87 -9.15 9.87
N PHE A 241 -10.51 -9.64 8.81
CA PHE A 241 -9.94 -9.57 7.47
C PHE A 241 -9.67 -8.10 7.14
N VAL A 242 -8.40 -7.77 6.95
CA VAL A 242 -7.95 -6.41 6.65
C VAL A 242 -8.05 -6.19 5.15
N HIS A 243 -8.79 -5.17 4.73
CA HIS A 243 -8.87 -4.79 3.32
C HIS A 243 -7.45 -4.64 2.71
N PRO A 244 -7.15 -5.22 1.54
CA PRO A 244 -5.80 -5.19 0.96
C PRO A 244 -5.22 -3.78 0.84
N LEU A 245 -6.05 -2.81 0.42
CA LEU A 245 -5.65 -1.40 0.35
C LEU A 245 -5.33 -0.80 1.72
N ALA A 246 -6.10 -1.15 2.76
CA ALA A 246 -5.83 -0.70 4.12
C ALA A 246 -4.52 -1.30 4.64
N LYS A 247 -4.26 -2.58 4.37
CA LYS A 247 -2.98 -3.21 4.71
C LYS A 247 -1.81 -2.56 3.96
N ALA A 248 -1.97 -2.28 2.67
CA ALA A 248 -0.95 -1.59 1.87
C ALA A 248 -0.69 -0.17 2.38
N PHE A 249 -1.73 0.55 2.78
CA PHE A 249 -1.63 1.89 3.36
C PHE A 249 -0.86 1.86 4.68
N LEU A 250 -1.25 0.99 5.61
CA LEU A 250 -0.55 0.80 6.89
C LEU A 250 0.91 0.36 6.67
N GLN A 251 1.17 -0.39 5.60
CA GLN A 251 2.51 -0.82 5.21
C GLN A 251 3.37 0.37 4.74
N GLN A 252 2.79 1.39 4.10
CA GLN A 252 3.49 2.64 3.77
C GLN A 252 3.76 3.48 5.03
N VAL A 253 2.77 3.60 5.91
CA VAL A 253 2.89 4.34 7.18
C VAL A 253 4.06 3.80 8.01
N VAL A 254 4.11 2.48 8.26
CA VAL A 254 5.16 1.87 9.08
C VAL A 254 6.55 1.91 8.43
N ARG A 255 6.61 2.06 7.10
CA ARG A 255 7.86 2.19 6.33
C ARG A 255 8.29 3.64 6.08
N GLY A 256 7.57 4.61 6.65
CA GLY A 256 7.86 6.04 6.52
C GLY A 256 7.60 6.61 5.11
N GLY A 257 6.77 5.94 4.29
CA GLY A 257 6.37 6.34 2.95
C GLY A 257 5.25 7.38 2.98
N MET A 258 5.57 8.59 3.48
CA MET A 258 4.58 9.65 3.74
C MET A 258 3.86 10.10 2.47
N LYS A 259 4.59 10.28 1.35
CA LYS A 259 4.01 10.74 0.08
C LYS A 259 3.06 9.70 -0.51
N GLU A 260 3.46 8.43 -0.45
CA GLU A 260 2.67 7.30 -0.95
C GLU A 260 1.41 7.11 -0.08
N ALA A 261 1.54 7.20 1.24
CA ALA A 261 0.40 7.15 2.16
C ALA A 261 -0.59 8.30 1.91
N GLU A 262 -0.12 9.54 1.78
CA GLU A 262 -0.97 10.70 1.48
C GLU A 262 -1.64 10.57 0.11
N LYS A 263 -0.91 10.10 -0.91
CA LYS A 263 -1.49 9.78 -2.22
C LYS A 263 -2.62 8.76 -2.12
N MET A 264 -2.45 7.69 -1.34
CA MET A 264 -3.50 6.69 -1.15
C MET A 264 -4.77 7.27 -0.50
N LEU A 265 -4.63 8.22 0.43
CA LEU A 265 -5.78 8.91 1.06
C LEU A 265 -6.50 9.86 0.10
N ASN A 266 -5.76 10.50 -0.80
CA ASN A 266 -6.30 11.40 -1.82
C ASN A 266 -6.99 10.65 -2.96
N ASP A 267 -6.39 9.56 -3.44
CA ASP A 267 -6.93 8.76 -4.54
C ASP A 267 -8.18 7.97 -4.12
N ASN A 268 -8.38 7.73 -2.82
CA ASN A 268 -9.45 6.86 -2.31
C ASN A 268 -10.32 7.59 -1.25
N PRO A 269 -10.98 8.71 -1.58
CA PRO A 269 -11.71 9.52 -0.61
C PRO A 269 -12.85 8.74 0.08
N ARG A 270 -13.53 7.84 -0.64
CA ARG A 270 -14.60 6.99 -0.10
C ARG A 270 -14.10 5.93 0.89
N MET A 271 -12.83 5.53 0.78
CA MET A 271 -12.20 4.53 1.65
C MET A 271 -11.41 5.17 2.79
N ARG A 272 -11.36 6.49 2.87
CA ARG A 272 -10.50 7.23 3.81
C ARG A 272 -10.72 6.81 5.26
N GLN A 273 -11.97 6.67 5.69
CA GLN A 273 -12.30 6.18 7.02
C GLN A 273 -11.71 4.77 7.25
N VAL A 274 -11.94 3.84 6.33
CA VAL A 274 -11.40 2.47 6.40
C VAL A 274 -9.88 2.47 6.46
N LEU A 275 -9.19 3.28 5.64
CA LEU A 275 -7.73 3.37 5.63
C LEU A 275 -7.18 3.88 6.98
N LEU A 276 -7.84 4.87 7.56
CA LEU A 276 -7.36 5.54 8.77
C LEU A 276 -7.64 4.76 10.06
N THR A 277 -8.75 4.01 10.13
CA THR A 277 -9.23 3.34 11.36
C THR A 277 -9.00 1.83 11.40
N THR A 278 -8.76 1.19 10.26
CA THR A 278 -8.50 -0.26 10.24
C THR A 278 -7.21 -0.59 10.96
N LYS A 279 -7.25 -1.60 11.85
CA LYS A 279 -6.06 -2.18 12.47
C LYS A 279 -5.57 -3.38 11.67
N ALA A 280 -4.27 -3.47 11.48
CA ALA A 280 -3.64 -4.62 10.82
C ALA A 280 -2.27 -4.93 11.41
N ILE A 281 -1.81 -6.16 11.19
CA ILE A 281 -0.39 -6.48 11.37
C ILE A 281 0.38 -6.18 10.08
N VAL A 282 1.35 -5.28 10.19
CA VAL A 282 2.31 -4.91 9.14
C VAL A 282 3.74 -5.17 9.60
N ARG A 283 4.70 -5.06 8.67
CA ARG A 283 6.12 -5.22 8.96
C ARG A 283 6.93 -4.00 8.57
N ASP A 284 7.73 -3.47 9.47
CA ASP A 284 8.66 -2.40 9.13
C ASP A 284 9.91 -2.92 8.41
N HIS A 285 10.87 -2.03 8.14
CA HIS A 285 12.15 -2.39 7.50
C HIS A 285 13.01 -3.32 8.35
N ALA A 286 12.90 -3.25 9.68
CA ALA A 286 13.58 -4.16 10.60
C ALA A 286 12.95 -5.58 10.61
N GLY A 287 11.77 -5.75 10.00
CA GLY A 287 11.03 -7.00 9.97
C GLY A 287 10.15 -7.26 11.19
N ARG A 288 10.02 -6.29 12.10
CA ARG A 288 9.17 -6.38 13.30
C ARG A 288 7.70 -6.50 12.89
N LYS A 289 6.94 -7.33 13.60
CA LYS A 289 5.48 -7.38 13.44
C LYS A 289 4.86 -6.30 14.31
N ILE A 290 4.15 -5.35 13.70
CA ILE A 290 3.51 -4.24 14.42
C ILE A 290 2.03 -4.27 14.09
N GLU A 291 1.19 -4.24 15.12
CA GLU A 291 -0.26 -4.23 15.01
C GLU A 291 -0.79 -2.86 15.45
N GLY A 292 -1.54 -2.21 14.57
CA GLY A 292 -2.16 -0.93 14.89
C GLY A 292 -2.91 -0.34 13.70
N ALA A 293 -3.65 0.73 13.99
CA ALA A 293 -4.21 1.63 12.99
C ALA A 293 -3.19 2.71 12.59
N SER A 294 -3.52 3.52 11.60
CA SER A 294 -2.51 4.39 10.96
C SER A 294 -1.81 5.36 11.91
N LEU A 295 -2.54 6.09 12.76
CA LEU A 295 -1.95 7.04 13.70
C LEU A 295 -1.17 6.31 14.80
N GLN A 296 -1.66 5.16 15.27
CA GLN A 296 -0.94 4.29 16.21
C GLN A 296 0.46 3.95 15.69
N LEU A 297 0.56 3.50 14.44
CA LEU A 297 1.83 3.13 13.80
C LEU A 297 2.77 4.35 13.68
N ALA A 298 2.26 5.52 13.31
CA ALA A 298 3.11 6.72 13.20
C ALA A 298 3.62 7.19 14.57
N LEU A 299 2.76 7.18 15.59
CA LEU A 299 3.12 7.58 16.96
C LEU A 299 4.11 6.60 17.60
N GLY A 300 3.89 5.30 17.45
CA GLY A 300 4.80 4.25 17.95
C GLY A 300 6.18 4.30 17.29
N ALA A 301 6.26 4.79 16.05
CA ALA A 301 7.52 5.05 15.34
C ALA A 301 8.18 6.39 15.70
N LYS A 302 7.53 7.23 16.52
CA LYS A 302 7.90 8.63 16.76
C LYS A 302 8.07 9.44 15.46
N ASP A 303 7.25 9.14 14.45
CA ASP A 303 7.25 9.85 13.16
C ASP A 303 6.48 11.18 13.26
N VAL A 304 7.02 12.03 14.13
CA VAL A 304 6.51 13.36 14.50
C VAL A 304 7.51 14.44 14.09
N SER A 305 6.99 15.64 13.93
CA SER A 305 7.73 16.85 13.57
C SER A 305 8.78 17.27 14.61
N ILE A 306 9.93 17.75 14.13
CA ILE A 306 11.00 18.37 14.95
C ILE A 306 11.03 19.90 14.72
N GLY A 307 10.34 20.37 13.68
CA GLY A 307 10.36 21.75 13.21
C GLY A 307 8.97 22.28 12.88
N ARG A 308 8.87 23.09 11.82
CA ARG A 308 7.62 23.72 11.36
C ARG A 308 6.89 22.90 10.30
N HIS A 309 7.38 21.70 9.99
CA HIS A 309 6.85 20.85 8.93
C HIS A 309 6.08 19.69 9.52
N GLU A 310 4.98 19.34 8.86
CA GLU A 310 4.19 18.16 9.14
C GLU A 310 5.01 16.90 8.81
N GLU A 311 4.99 15.91 9.71
CA GLU A 311 5.48 14.56 9.47
C GLU A 311 4.29 13.57 9.48
N MET A 312 4.55 12.26 9.48
CA MET A 312 3.51 11.25 9.24
C MET A 312 2.35 11.33 10.25
N ALA A 313 2.65 11.48 11.54
CA ALA A 313 1.61 11.51 12.58
C ALA A 313 0.68 12.71 12.42
N GLU A 314 1.24 13.91 12.21
CA GLU A 314 0.46 15.13 12.05
C GLU A 314 -0.36 15.12 10.74
N MET A 315 0.18 14.53 9.66
CA MET A 315 -0.56 14.32 8.40
C MET A 315 -1.78 13.43 8.61
N LEU A 316 -1.60 12.31 9.32
CA LEU A 316 -2.71 11.41 9.62
C LEU A 316 -3.75 12.06 10.52
N GLU A 317 -3.35 12.84 11.53
CA GLU A 317 -4.29 13.63 12.35
C GLU A 317 -5.11 14.61 11.51
N ARG A 318 -4.47 15.33 10.56
CA ARG A 318 -5.16 16.26 9.66
C ARG A 318 -6.27 15.55 8.87
N TYR A 319 -5.95 14.42 8.22
CA TYR A 319 -6.95 13.66 7.47
C TYR A 319 -8.02 13.01 8.36
N MET A 320 -7.68 12.60 9.59
CA MET A 320 -8.65 12.05 10.53
C MET A 320 -9.67 13.11 10.97
N LYS A 321 -9.25 14.36 11.19
CA LYS A 321 -10.16 15.47 11.58
C LYS A 321 -11.21 15.80 10.53
N GLU A 322 -10.99 15.41 9.28
CA GLU A 322 -11.97 15.55 8.20
C GLU A 322 -13.08 14.48 8.25
N LEU A 323 -12.97 13.46 9.11
CA LEU A 323 -13.99 12.42 9.30
C LEU A 323 -15.08 12.88 10.30
N PRO A 324 -16.34 12.39 10.18
CA PRO A 324 -17.43 12.77 11.08
C PRO A 324 -17.16 12.58 12.58
N ASP A 325 -16.38 11.56 12.96
CA ASP A 325 -15.98 11.27 14.35
C ASP A 325 -14.44 11.36 14.55
N GLY A 326 -13.78 12.19 13.73
CA GLY A 326 -12.32 12.25 13.63
C GLY A 326 -11.58 12.46 14.96
N GLU A 327 -12.00 13.46 15.74
CA GLU A 327 -11.36 13.78 17.04
C GLU A 327 -11.51 12.64 18.05
N LYS A 328 -12.66 11.96 18.05
CA LYS A 328 -12.90 10.80 18.92
C LYS A 328 -12.00 9.63 18.53
N GLU A 329 -11.88 9.37 17.24
CA GLU A 329 -10.99 8.31 16.72
C GLU A 329 -9.51 8.59 17.02
N ILE A 330 -9.07 9.85 16.88
CA ILE A 330 -7.71 10.28 17.27
C ILE A 330 -7.46 9.98 18.75
N ALA A 331 -8.41 10.32 19.63
CA ALA A 331 -8.29 10.03 21.05
C ALA A 331 -8.23 8.52 21.35
N ILE A 332 -9.07 7.72 20.69
CA ILE A 332 -9.06 6.25 20.79
C ILE A 332 -7.71 5.69 20.37
N GLN A 333 -7.18 6.13 19.22
CA GLN A 333 -5.91 5.62 18.71
C GLN A 333 -4.73 6.00 19.62
N LYS A 334 -4.68 7.24 20.12
CA LYS A 334 -3.66 7.69 21.08
C LYS A 334 -3.70 6.90 22.38
N ALA A 335 -4.89 6.74 22.97
CA ALA A 335 -5.06 6.00 24.22
C ALA A 335 -4.70 4.52 24.06
N ALA A 336 -5.01 3.92 22.91
CA ALA A 336 -4.66 2.54 22.62
C ALA A 336 -3.16 2.35 22.31
N GLN A 337 -2.47 3.33 21.71
CA GLN A 337 -1.02 3.26 21.52
C GLN A 337 -0.26 3.40 22.84
N PHE A 338 -0.76 4.26 23.73
CA PHE A 338 -0.13 4.59 25.01
C PHE A 338 -1.14 4.40 26.16
N PRO A 339 -1.51 3.15 26.47
CA PRO A 339 -2.43 2.84 27.57
C PRO A 339 -1.74 3.03 28.92
N GLU A 340 -2.51 3.23 29.99
CA GLU A 340 -1.94 3.38 31.34
C GLU A 340 -0.98 2.21 31.68
N GLY A 341 0.22 2.54 32.15
CA GLY A 341 1.25 1.56 32.52
C GLY A 341 2.26 1.21 31.43
N TRP A 342 2.05 1.65 30.18
CA TRP A 342 2.98 1.39 29.07
C TRP A 342 4.42 1.88 29.34
N GLU A 343 4.58 2.95 30.13
CA GLU A 343 5.91 3.50 30.46
C GLU A 343 6.74 2.53 31.29
N GLN A 344 6.12 1.73 32.17
CA GLN A 344 6.84 0.76 32.99
C GLN A 344 7.36 -0.40 32.14
N GLU A 345 6.56 -0.85 31.17
CA GLU A 345 6.98 -1.85 30.19
C GLU A 345 8.13 -1.31 29.32
N GLU A 346 8.02 -0.06 28.86
CA GLU A 346 9.05 0.61 28.08
C GLU A 346 10.36 0.76 28.86
N GLU A 347 10.28 1.17 30.12
CA GLU A 347 11.44 1.33 31.01
C GLU A 347 12.10 -0.02 31.31
N THR A 348 11.30 -1.08 31.52
CA THR A 348 11.81 -2.44 31.67
C THR A 348 12.56 -2.91 30.43
N ARG A 349 12.01 -2.64 29.23
CA ARG A 349 12.67 -2.94 27.96
C ARG A 349 13.99 -2.18 27.82
N LYS A 350 13.99 -0.86 28.10
CA LYS A 350 15.19 -0.03 28.03
C LYS A 350 16.31 -0.55 28.92
N ARG A 351 15.99 -0.94 30.15
CA ARG A 351 16.97 -1.53 31.08
C ARG A 351 17.52 -2.85 30.58
N ALA A 352 16.67 -3.72 30.02
CA ALA A 352 17.10 -4.98 29.44
C ALA A 352 18.02 -4.78 28.22
N ASP A 353 17.66 -3.85 27.33
CA ASP A 353 18.46 -3.49 26.16
C ASP A 353 19.83 -2.93 26.57
N SER A 354 19.84 -1.99 27.52
CA SER A 354 21.06 -1.39 28.09
C SER A 354 21.96 -2.45 28.73
N ALA A 355 21.38 -3.37 29.50
CA ALA A 355 22.13 -4.46 30.13
C ALA A 355 22.77 -5.41 29.08
N ALA A 356 22.01 -5.79 28.05
CA ALA A 356 22.52 -6.63 26.96
C ALA A 356 23.64 -5.94 26.17
N LEU A 357 23.52 -4.64 25.92
CA LEU A 357 24.54 -3.84 25.27
C LEU A 357 25.83 -3.77 26.10
N LYS A 358 25.71 -3.42 27.39
CA LYS A 358 26.86 -3.34 28.31
C LYS A 358 27.56 -4.69 28.44
N GLU A 359 26.80 -5.78 28.47
CA GLU A 359 27.35 -7.13 28.50
C GLU A 359 28.15 -7.44 27.23
N ALA A 360 27.66 -7.05 26.05
CA ALA A 360 28.38 -7.23 24.79
C ALA A 360 29.74 -6.51 24.81
N PHE A 361 29.76 -5.24 25.22
CA PHE A 361 30.99 -4.45 25.33
C PHE A 361 31.95 -5.03 26.38
N ARG A 362 31.43 -5.42 27.55
CA ARG A 362 32.22 -6.07 28.60
C ARG A 362 32.86 -7.36 28.09
N ALA A 363 32.08 -8.21 27.41
CA ALA A 363 32.53 -9.48 26.87
C ALA A 363 33.63 -9.28 25.81
N ILE A 364 33.43 -8.38 24.83
CA ILE A 364 34.48 -8.00 23.85
C ILE A 364 35.75 -7.52 24.57
N GLY A 365 35.59 -6.73 25.63
CA GLY A 365 36.70 -6.19 26.40
C GLY A 365 37.56 -7.23 27.12
N VAL A 366 36.99 -8.36 27.51
CA VAL A 366 37.72 -9.47 28.18
C VAL A 366 38.10 -10.60 27.23
N SER A 367 37.56 -10.64 26.01
CA SER A 367 37.91 -11.64 25.00
C SER A 367 39.41 -11.67 24.71
N ILE A 368 39.98 -12.86 24.60
CA ILE A 368 41.41 -13.07 24.32
C ILE A 368 41.71 -13.37 22.85
N ASN A 369 40.67 -13.63 22.05
CA ASN A 369 40.77 -13.89 20.62
C ASN A 369 39.51 -13.42 19.88
N TYR A 370 39.62 -13.34 18.55
CA TYR A 370 38.52 -12.89 17.69
C TYR A 370 37.27 -13.77 17.75
N ALA A 371 37.42 -15.09 17.95
CA ALA A 371 36.26 -15.99 18.01
C ALA A 371 35.37 -15.70 19.22
N GLU A 372 35.97 -15.28 20.34
CA GLU A 372 35.24 -14.84 21.54
C GLU A 372 34.57 -13.48 21.34
N GLU A 373 35.23 -12.55 20.65
CA GLU A 373 34.67 -11.24 20.30
C GLU A 373 33.43 -11.40 19.40
N GLU A 374 33.52 -12.26 18.37
CA GLU A 374 32.39 -12.62 17.51
C GLU A 374 31.27 -13.30 18.31
N ARG A 375 31.60 -14.15 19.28
CA ARG A 375 30.59 -14.80 20.13
C ARG A 375 29.82 -13.76 20.95
N ALA A 376 30.51 -12.76 21.52
CA ALA A 376 29.89 -11.66 22.25
C ALA A 376 28.94 -10.85 21.37
N VAL A 377 29.38 -10.49 20.16
CA VAL A 377 28.54 -9.82 19.16
C VAL A 377 27.32 -10.68 18.83
N ASN A 378 27.51 -11.95 18.49
CA ASN A 378 26.42 -12.84 18.09
C ASN A 378 25.39 -13.04 19.22
N ALA A 379 25.83 -13.04 20.48
CA ALA A 379 24.91 -13.07 21.62
C ALA A 379 24.02 -11.82 21.66
N PHE A 380 24.58 -10.64 21.42
CA PHE A 380 23.81 -9.39 21.35
C PHE A 380 22.89 -9.33 20.12
N LYS A 381 23.36 -9.78 18.95
CA LYS A 381 22.52 -9.91 17.74
C LYS A 381 21.33 -10.83 17.97
N ALA A 382 21.56 -11.98 18.61
CA ALA A 382 20.51 -12.91 18.98
C ALA A 382 19.51 -12.29 19.98
N TYR A 383 19.99 -11.50 20.94
CA TYR A 383 19.14 -10.74 21.86
C TYR A 383 18.19 -9.80 21.10
N LEU A 384 18.73 -8.95 20.20
CA LEU A 384 17.92 -8.02 19.41
C LEU A 384 16.96 -8.75 18.46
N ALA A 385 17.40 -9.85 17.84
CA ALA A 385 16.57 -10.63 16.92
C ALA A 385 15.31 -11.18 17.61
N ARG A 386 15.41 -11.64 18.86
CA ARG A 386 14.27 -12.12 19.67
C ARG A 386 13.23 -11.02 19.92
N GLN A 387 13.64 -9.75 19.96
CA GLN A 387 12.71 -8.63 20.13
C GLN A 387 11.73 -8.49 18.94
N LYS A 388 12.04 -9.07 17.77
CA LYS A 388 11.15 -9.07 16.59
C LYS A 388 10.06 -10.15 16.62
N GLU A 389 10.18 -11.14 17.50
CA GLU A 389 9.29 -12.31 17.51
C GLU A 389 7.89 -11.95 18.00
N LYS A 390 7.82 -11.02 18.96
CA LYS A 390 6.58 -10.50 19.53
C LYS A 390 5.93 -9.48 18.59
N VAL A 391 4.60 -9.45 18.61
CA VAL A 391 3.83 -8.40 17.94
C VAL A 391 3.85 -7.16 18.83
N VAL A 392 4.36 -6.05 18.32
CA VAL A 392 4.28 -4.75 18.99
C VAL A 392 2.87 -4.20 18.83
N ARG A 393 2.20 -3.91 19.96
CA ARG A 393 0.80 -3.42 20.00
C ARG A 393 0.66 -2.04 20.64
N THR A 394 1.61 -1.68 21.49
CA THR A 394 1.60 -0.49 22.34
C THR A 394 3.02 0.06 22.47
N GLY A 395 3.16 1.29 22.95
CA GLY A 395 4.45 1.92 23.23
C GLY A 395 5.28 2.23 21.99
N PHE A 396 6.60 2.25 22.12
CA PHE A 396 7.49 2.54 20.99
C PHE A 396 7.86 1.27 20.22
N HIS A 397 7.99 1.39 18.89
CA HIS A 397 8.45 0.30 18.03
C HIS A 397 9.91 -0.09 18.29
N PHE A 398 10.70 0.85 18.83
CA PHE A 398 12.12 0.69 19.10
C PHE A 398 12.57 1.54 20.29
N ASN A 399 13.59 1.05 21.00
CA ASN A 399 14.34 1.82 21.96
C ASN A 399 15.42 2.66 21.23
N ASP A 400 15.05 3.88 20.84
CA ASP A 400 15.95 4.80 20.13
C ASP A 400 17.12 5.33 20.97
N GLN A 401 17.15 5.10 22.29
CA GLN A 401 18.28 5.47 23.16
C GLN A 401 19.43 4.45 23.10
N LEU A 402 19.17 3.24 22.61
CA LEU A 402 20.16 2.17 22.57
C LEU A 402 21.37 2.54 21.70
N TYR A 403 21.16 3.30 20.63
CA TYR A 403 22.25 3.72 19.74
C TYR A 403 23.15 4.80 20.36
N PRO A 404 22.63 5.93 20.90
CA PRO A 404 23.44 6.84 21.70
C PRO A 404 24.21 6.15 22.83
N GLU A 405 23.59 5.18 23.51
CA GLU A 405 24.27 4.41 24.56
C GLU A 405 25.39 3.54 23.99
N ALA A 406 25.23 2.94 22.80
CA ALA A 406 26.29 2.19 22.16
C ALA A 406 27.49 3.06 21.78
N LEU A 407 27.24 4.30 21.33
CA LEU A 407 28.31 5.27 21.07
C LEU A 407 29.03 5.66 22.36
N GLU A 408 28.30 5.81 23.47
CA GLU A 408 28.90 6.03 24.79
C GLU A 408 29.75 4.85 25.26
N GLN A 409 29.23 3.62 25.14
CA GLN A 409 29.99 2.42 25.50
C GLN A 409 31.26 2.28 24.66
N TYR A 410 31.19 2.61 23.37
CA TYR A 410 32.35 2.68 22.50
C TYR A 410 33.38 3.70 22.99
N ASP A 411 32.98 4.93 23.30
CA ASP A 411 33.87 5.96 23.85
C ASP A 411 34.55 5.50 25.15
N GLN A 412 33.78 4.93 26.08
CA GLN A 412 34.29 4.44 27.37
C GLN A 412 35.31 3.30 27.20
N HIS A 413 35.15 2.46 26.17
CA HIS A 413 36.00 1.30 25.92
C HIS A 413 37.11 1.56 24.90
N TYR A 414 37.09 2.69 24.19
CA TYR A 414 37.95 2.97 23.05
C TYR A 414 39.44 2.72 23.30
N LYS A 415 39.99 3.30 24.39
CA LYS A 415 41.40 3.12 24.77
C LYS A 415 41.69 1.69 25.21
N ARG A 416 40.80 1.09 26.01
CA ARG A 416 40.93 -0.28 26.50
C ARG A 416 40.92 -1.30 25.35
N PHE A 417 40.17 -1.02 24.30
CA PHE A 417 40.12 -1.87 23.11
C PHE A 417 41.34 -1.70 22.23
N GLY A 418 42.22 -0.71 22.45
CA GLY A 418 43.45 -0.52 21.67
C GLY A 418 43.37 0.60 20.62
N GLY A 419 42.38 1.48 20.71
CA GLY A 419 42.27 2.67 19.85
C GLY A 419 41.87 2.40 18.40
N TRP A 420 42.06 3.39 17.53
CA TRP A 420 41.51 3.46 16.16
C TRP A 420 41.74 2.20 15.31
N LEU A 421 42.95 1.65 15.34
CA LEU A 421 43.33 0.51 14.50
C LEU A 421 42.95 -0.84 15.11
N SER A 422 42.37 -0.85 16.31
CA SER A 422 41.99 -2.09 16.97
C SER A 422 40.83 -2.80 16.27
N GLN A 423 41.00 -4.12 16.11
CA GLN A 423 39.96 -5.03 15.68
C GLN A 423 38.73 -4.99 16.59
N LYS A 424 38.91 -4.91 17.92
CA LYS A 424 37.80 -4.80 18.89
C LYS A 424 36.97 -3.55 18.68
N ASN A 425 37.62 -2.41 18.43
CA ASN A 425 36.92 -1.16 18.14
C ASN A 425 36.16 -1.21 16.82
N ARG A 426 36.76 -1.77 15.77
CA ARG A 426 36.08 -1.96 14.48
C ARG A 426 34.87 -2.89 14.62
N LEU A 427 35.04 -4.00 15.34
CA LEU A 427 33.99 -4.97 15.61
C LEU A 427 32.85 -4.36 16.44
N ALA A 428 33.16 -3.59 17.48
CA ALA A 428 32.14 -2.89 18.28
C ALA A 428 31.33 -1.90 17.43
N MET A 429 31.97 -1.06 16.61
CA MET A 429 31.23 -0.11 15.78
C MET A 429 30.44 -0.79 14.67
N ILE A 430 31.10 -1.62 13.86
CA ILE A 430 30.47 -2.22 12.69
C ILE A 430 29.39 -3.20 13.13
N LYS A 431 29.68 -4.07 14.10
CA LYS A 431 28.81 -5.21 14.41
C LYS A 431 27.91 -5.03 15.63
N VAL A 432 28.19 -4.09 16.55
CA VAL A 432 27.27 -3.75 17.65
C VAL A 432 26.46 -2.52 17.28
N ALA A 433 27.08 -1.38 17.00
CA ALA A 433 26.33 -0.17 16.64
C ALA A 433 25.59 -0.33 15.30
N GLY A 434 26.25 -0.89 14.28
CA GLY A 434 25.60 -1.20 13.00
C GLY A 434 24.47 -2.24 13.13
N GLU A 435 24.54 -3.17 14.09
CA GLU A 435 23.40 -4.06 14.34
C GLU A 435 22.22 -3.29 14.91
N ILE A 436 22.43 -2.34 15.83
CA ILE A 436 21.35 -1.51 16.39
C ILE A 436 20.66 -0.70 15.28
N GLU A 437 21.41 -0.19 14.31
CA GLU A 437 20.89 0.54 13.15
C GLU A 437 19.93 -0.31 12.29
N CYS A 438 20.14 -1.63 12.20
CA CYS A 438 19.21 -2.55 11.54
C CYS A 438 17.80 -2.56 12.15
N TYR A 439 17.61 -1.99 13.35
CA TYR A 439 16.35 -1.91 14.08
C TYR A 439 15.78 -0.49 14.13
N PHE A 440 16.39 0.47 13.43
CA PHE A 440 15.85 1.83 13.36
C PHE A 440 14.46 1.84 12.77
N THR A 441 13.60 2.73 13.29
CA THR A 441 12.36 3.09 12.62
C THR A 441 12.67 3.89 11.35
N ALA A 442 11.78 3.85 10.36
CA ALA A 442 12.04 4.45 9.05
C ALA A 442 12.40 5.94 9.14
N ASN A 443 11.71 6.71 9.98
CA ASN A 443 11.97 8.13 10.21
C ASN A 443 13.34 8.40 10.86
N LEU A 444 13.83 7.49 11.71
CA LEU A 444 15.17 7.61 12.31
C LEU A 444 16.26 7.31 11.27
N ALA A 445 16.07 6.25 10.48
CA ALA A 445 16.94 5.94 9.34
C ALA A 445 16.98 7.09 8.32
N GLN A 446 15.83 7.67 7.97
CA GLN A 446 15.72 8.86 7.11
C GLN A 446 16.51 10.04 7.69
N ALA A 447 16.41 10.29 9.00
CA ALA A 447 17.16 11.35 9.66
C ALA A 447 18.68 11.12 9.61
N MET A 448 19.13 9.87 9.70
CA MET A 448 20.53 9.52 9.51
C MET A 448 21.00 9.75 8.06
N CYS A 449 20.19 9.37 7.07
CA CYS A 449 20.49 9.60 5.64
C CYS A 449 20.55 11.09 5.28
N ASP A 450 19.65 11.89 5.84
CA ASP A 450 19.60 13.34 5.60
C ASP A 450 20.68 14.11 6.36
N GLY A 451 21.26 13.48 7.37
CA GLY A 451 22.18 14.05 8.33
C GLY A 451 21.46 14.66 9.53
N VAL A 452 21.69 14.07 10.71
CA VAL A 452 21.07 14.46 12.00
C VAL A 452 21.23 15.95 12.29
N GLY A 453 22.40 16.54 12.03
CA GLY A 453 22.61 17.97 12.24
C GLY A 453 21.71 18.85 11.37
N LYS A 454 21.48 18.45 10.11
CA LYS A 454 20.56 19.17 9.23
C LYS A 454 19.12 19.05 9.72
N VAL A 455 18.70 17.87 10.17
CA VAL A 455 17.34 17.63 10.67
C VAL A 455 17.11 18.35 12.01
N LEU A 456 18.07 18.29 12.92
CA LEU A 456 17.96 18.85 14.27
C LEU A 456 18.22 20.36 14.28
N ASP A 457 19.40 20.79 13.83
CA ASP A 457 19.88 22.17 13.99
C ASP A 457 19.19 23.11 13.00
N ASN A 458 19.08 22.68 11.73
CA ASN A 458 18.41 23.47 10.69
C ASN A 458 16.90 23.22 10.63
N LYS A 459 16.37 22.33 11.48
CA LYS A 459 14.94 21.93 11.50
C LYS A 459 14.42 21.52 10.12
N ALA A 460 15.29 20.92 9.30
CA ALA A 460 14.95 20.55 7.94
C ALA A 460 13.92 19.41 7.92
N LYS A 461 12.98 19.49 6.97
CA LYS A 461 12.06 18.39 6.68
C LYS A 461 12.84 17.14 6.26
N LEU A 462 12.40 15.96 6.69
CA LEU A 462 12.92 14.70 6.19
C LEU A 462 12.66 14.58 4.68
N SER A 463 13.68 14.18 3.92
CA SER A 463 13.54 13.90 2.48
C SER A 463 12.60 12.73 2.20
N ARG A 464 12.35 11.91 3.23
CA ARG A 464 11.67 10.61 3.19
C ARG A 464 12.42 9.56 2.35
N SER A 465 13.67 9.84 2.01
CA SER A 465 14.57 8.90 1.34
C SER A 465 15.30 8.02 2.35
N LEU A 466 15.48 6.75 2.01
CA LEU A 466 16.38 5.83 2.71
C LEU A 466 17.74 5.73 2.03
N LEU A 467 17.98 6.49 0.95
CA LEU A 467 19.26 6.52 0.26
C LEU A 467 20.22 7.48 0.96
N LEU A 468 21.47 7.07 1.12
CA LEU A 468 22.52 7.92 1.65
C LEU A 468 22.77 9.08 0.67
N LYS A 469 22.80 10.31 1.18
CA LYS A 469 22.94 11.51 0.34
C LYS A 469 24.23 11.50 -0.50
N ASP A 470 25.32 11.03 0.08
CA ASP A 470 26.64 11.02 -0.56
C ASP A 470 26.88 9.75 -1.40
N ASN A 471 25.95 8.80 -1.36
CA ASN A 471 25.97 7.60 -2.20
C ASN A 471 24.54 7.10 -2.42
N SER A 472 23.87 7.64 -3.44
CA SER A 472 22.48 7.30 -3.75
C SER A 472 22.29 5.85 -4.23
N ALA A 473 23.37 5.12 -4.52
CA ALA A 473 23.31 3.68 -4.79
C ALA A 473 23.19 2.85 -3.49
N TYR A 474 23.35 3.47 -2.33
CA TYR A 474 23.35 2.81 -1.03
C TYR A 474 22.10 3.16 -0.21
N SER A 475 21.27 2.15 0.07
CA SER A 475 20.15 2.26 1.00
C SER A 475 20.62 2.08 2.44
N PHE A 476 20.02 2.78 3.39
CA PHE A 476 20.28 2.63 4.81
C PHE A 476 20.15 1.18 5.26
N PHE A 477 19.06 0.51 4.89
CA PHE A 477 18.81 -0.90 5.22
C PHE A 477 19.49 -1.86 4.21
N HIS A 478 20.78 -1.63 3.92
CA HIS A 478 21.56 -2.53 3.08
C HIS A 478 21.72 -3.92 3.74
N PRO A 479 21.71 -5.03 3.00
CA PRO A 479 21.87 -6.38 3.57
C PRO A 479 23.15 -6.62 4.38
N ASP A 480 24.16 -5.76 4.18
CA ASP A 480 25.46 -5.82 4.87
C ASP A 480 25.58 -4.87 6.07
N LEU A 481 24.51 -4.13 6.39
CA LEU A 481 24.47 -3.27 7.57
C LEU A 481 24.66 -4.14 8.83
N GLY A 482 25.53 -3.70 9.74
CA GLY A 482 25.86 -4.48 10.92
C GLY A 482 26.80 -5.67 10.63
N LYS A 483 27.23 -5.88 9.38
CA LYS A 483 28.14 -6.97 8.97
C LYS A 483 29.49 -6.43 8.50
N SER A 484 29.47 -5.58 7.48
CA SER A 484 30.67 -4.99 6.88
C SER A 484 30.82 -3.50 7.18
N HIS A 485 29.72 -2.84 7.50
CA HIS A 485 29.66 -1.40 7.74
C HIS A 485 28.52 -1.04 8.70
N PHE A 486 28.48 0.23 9.05
CA PHE A 486 27.43 0.92 9.79
C PHE A 486 27.24 2.29 9.14
N VAL A 487 26.07 2.92 9.30
CA VAL A 487 25.77 4.22 8.71
C VAL A 487 26.18 5.31 9.68
N PHE A 488 27.34 5.90 9.42
CA PHE A 488 27.81 7.04 10.19
C PHE A 488 27.44 8.35 9.50
N ASN A 489 26.79 9.26 10.23
CA ASN A 489 26.43 10.58 9.72
C ASN A 489 27.68 11.50 9.63
N PHE A 490 28.31 11.56 8.46
CA PHE A 490 29.62 12.19 8.25
C PHE A 490 29.55 13.54 7.51
N TYR A 491 28.61 14.43 7.84
CA TYR A 491 28.55 15.72 7.12
C TYR A 491 29.68 16.71 7.49
N ASP A 492 30.31 16.61 8.68
CA ASP A 492 31.26 17.63 9.16
C ASP A 492 32.68 17.16 9.52
N ALA A 493 32.90 15.87 9.80
CA ALA A 493 34.19 15.37 10.28
C ALA A 493 35.27 15.27 9.18
N ALA A 494 34.88 15.01 7.92
CA ALA A 494 35.79 14.94 6.77
C ALA A 494 36.61 16.23 6.58
N LYS A 495 36.03 17.38 6.95
CA LYS A 495 36.65 18.70 6.74
C LYS A 495 37.65 19.08 7.83
N ARG A 496 37.68 18.40 8.98
CA ARG A 496 38.47 18.85 10.14
C ARG A 496 39.69 17.98 10.46
N GLY A 497 39.94 16.90 9.72
CA GLY A 497 41.18 16.13 9.81
C GLY A 497 41.45 15.42 11.14
N ASP A 498 40.51 15.42 12.08
CA ASP A 498 40.74 14.96 13.45
C ASP A 498 39.83 13.77 13.81
N ALA A 499 40.27 12.57 13.45
CA ALA A 499 39.51 11.33 13.62
C ALA A 499 39.49 10.78 15.06
N SER A 500 40.14 11.46 16.01
CA SER A 500 40.39 10.98 17.37
C SER A 500 39.30 11.34 18.40
N TYR A 501 38.36 12.25 18.07
CA TYR A 501 37.31 12.77 18.97
C TYR A 501 35.87 12.46 18.53
N LEU A 502 35.70 11.49 17.63
CA LEU A 502 34.52 11.36 16.77
C LEU A 502 33.19 10.81 17.37
N PRO A 503 33.13 10.00 18.44
CA PRO A 503 31.83 9.42 18.86
C PRO A 503 31.03 10.31 19.81
N SER A 504 31.70 11.13 20.63
CA SER A 504 31.04 12.00 21.62
C SER A 504 30.09 13.04 21.01
N TRP A 505 30.48 13.70 19.91
CA TRP A 505 29.64 14.71 19.24
C TRP A 505 28.46 14.08 18.50
N ALA A 506 28.69 12.92 17.86
CA ALA A 506 27.65 12.18 17.17
C ALA A 506 26.61 11.66 18.17
N ARG A 507 27.06 11.13 19.31
CA ARG A 507 26.21 10.74 20.44
C ARG A 507 25.28 11.86 20.86
N VAL A 508 25.83 13.04 21.18
CA VAL A 508 25.04 14.19 21.67
C VAL A 508 23.98 14.59 20.64
N ARG A 509 24.32 14.66 19.35
CA ARG A 509 23.34 15.03 18.32
C ARG A 509 22.22 14.00 18.14
N VAL A 510 22.55 12.70 18.13
CA VAL A 510 21.52 11.65 18.03
C VAL A 510 20.65 11.61 19.28
N GLN A 511 21.24 11.77 20.47
CA GLN A 511 20.51 11.88 21.73
C GLN A 511 19.53 13.06 21.70
N ASN A 512 19.99 14.25 21.28
CA ASN A 512 19.15 15.43 21.15
C ASN A 512 18.02 15.24 20.12
N LEU A 513 18.29 14.54 19.01
CA LEU A 513 17.27 14.16 18.03
C LEU A 513 16.17 13.30 18.67
N CYS A 514 16.55 12.23 19.36
CA CYS A 514 15.60 11.31 20.01
C CYS A 514 14.80 12.02 21.13
N GLN A 515 15.46 12.88 21.92
CA GLN A 515 14.79 13.70 22.93
C GLN A 515 13.80 14.67 22.30
N THR A 516 14.20 15.39 21.25
CA THR A 516 13.32 16.37 20.58
C THR A 516 12.09 15.68 20.00
N LYS A 517 12.25 14.52 19.35
CA LYS A 517 11.10 13.72 18.88
C LYS A 517 10.20 13.27 20.02
N THR A 518 10.77 12.88 21.16
CA THR A 518 9.99 12.49 22.35
C THR A 518 9.19 13.68 22.90
N LEU A 519 9.78 14.87 22.97
CA LEU A 519 9.09 16.09 23.40
C LEU A 519 7.98 16.51 22.41
N SER A 520 8.21 16.39 21.10
CA SER A 520 7.18 16.66 20.10
C SER A 520 6.02 15.68 20.22
N LEU A 521 6.30 14.39 20.42
CA LEU A 521 5.26 13.39 20.62
C LEU A 521 4.43 13.68 21.88
N GLN A 522 5.05 14.10 22.98
CA GLN A 522 4.34 14.45 24.21
C GLN A 522 3.29 15.55 24.00
N LYS A 523 3.52 16.49 23.08
CA LYS A 523 2.54 17.53 22.73
C LYS A 523 1.32 16.98 21.99
N LEU A 524 1.46 15.83 21.33
CA LEU A 524 0.37 15.15 20.65
C LEU A 524 -0.40 14.22 21.61
N MET A 525 0.13 13.91 22.80
CA MET A 525 -0.54 13.03 23.77
C MET A 525 -1.59 13.79 24.60
N PRO A 526 -2.66 13.14 25.09
CA PRO A 526 -3.71 13.80 25.87
C PRO A 526 -3.21 14.45 27.18
N LEU A 527 -3.72 15.65 27.50
CA LEU A 527 -3.35 16.48 28.66
C LEU A 527 -3.49 15.81 30.05
N GLN A 528 -4.31 14.76 30.20
CA GLN A 528 -4.40 14.01 31.46
C GLN A 528 -3.05 13.37 31.88
N TYR A 529 -2.12 13.20 30.93
CA TYR A 529 -0.77 12.70 31.18
C TYR A 529 0.21 13.75 31.73
N HIS A 530 0.01 15.04 31.46
CA HIS A 530 0.94 16.09 31.91
C HIS A 530 0.93 16.32 33.44
N ARG A 531 -0.10 15.86 34.16
CA ARG A 531 -0.21 16.05 35.62
C ARG A 531 0.49 14.99 36.48
N ARG A 532 1.01 13.89 35.89
CA ARG A 532 1.70 12.82 36.65
C ARG A 532 3.21 12.75 36.43
N GLN A 533 3.78 13.54 35.51
CA GLN A 533 5.23 13.58 35.27
C GLN A 533 5.86 14.86 35.84
N THR A 534 6.13 14.86 37.14
CA THR A 534 7.34 15.50 37.69
C THR A 534 7.79 14.76 38.95
N PRO A 535 8.74 13.84 38.82
CA PRO A 535 9.89 13.81 39.70
C PRO A 535 11.04 14.50 38.97
N ALA A 536 11.65 15.49 39.62
CA ALA A 536 12.65 16.43 39.09
C ALA A 536 14.01 15.81 38.66
N TRP A 537 14.06 14.55 38.25
CA TRP A 537 15.32 13.81 38.03
C TRP A 537 15.65 13.48 36.56
N CYS A 538 14.80 13.82 35.58
CA CYS A 538 15.11 13.61 34.14
C CYS A 538 15.70 14.83 33.43
N VAL A 539 16.05 15.90 34.16
CA VAL A 539 16.76 17.07 33.60
C VAL A 539 18.05 17.28 34.41
N MET A 540 18.96 16.31 34.34
CA MET A 540 20.40 16.51 34.58
C MET A 540 21.15 15.17 34.42
N MET A 541 21.78 14.98 33.26
CA MET A 541 23.12 14.39 33.10
C MET A 541 23.58 14.58 31.65
#